data_AF-J7GVC2-F1
#
_entry.id   AF-J7GVC2-F1
#
_cell.length_a   1.000
_cell.length_b   1.000
_cell.length_c   1.000
_cell.angle_alpha   90.00
_cell.angle_beta   90.00
_cell.angle_gamma   90.00
#
_symmetry.space_group_name_H-M   'P 1'
#
loop_
_entity.id
_entity.type
_entity.pdbx_description
1 polymer ?
#
loop_
_entity_poly.entity_id
_entity_poly.type
_entity_poly.pdbx_seq_one_letter_code
_entity_poly.pdbx_strand_id
1 'polypeptide(L)'
;KPNPNFSHQKGVTFDLTLCDSDGNELEMQTPFDDFTSAAHRDHPRTATQEKHYQILDQAMEAAGFFGYENEWWDYRDTQMDDYAPAAADPNDF
;
A
#
# COMPACT_ATOMS: atom_id res chain seq x y z
N LYS A 1 6.43 19.67 3.75
CA LYS A 1 5.20 19.54 4.58
C LYS A 1 4.37 18.41 3.99
N PRO A 2 3.77 17.52 4.80
CA PRO A 2 2.91 16.46 4.28
C PRO A 2 1.72 17.06 3.51
N ASN A 3 1.30 16.41 2.43
CA ASN A 3 0.12 16.81 1.69
C ASN A 3 -1.03 15.89 2.09
N PRO A 4 -2.09 16.40 2.76
CA PRO A 4 -3.19 15.58 3.27
C PRO A 4 -3.97 14.87 2.15
N ASN A 5 -3.87 15.33 0.90
CA ASN A 5 -4.46 14.61 -0.23
C ASN A 5 -3.79 13.26 -0.49
N PHE A 6 -2.53 13.09 -0.09
CA PHE A 6 -1.70 11.93 -0.38
C PHE A 6 -1.31 11.20 0.91
N SER A 7 -2.21 11.13 1.88
CA SER A 7 -1.97 10.52 3.19
C SER A 7 -3.06 9.53 3.55
N HIS A 8 -2.69 8.50 4.30
CA HIS A 8 -3.59 7.60 5.03
C HIS A 8 -4.72 8.32 5.79
N GLN A 9 -4.49 9.55 6.26
CA GLN A 9 -5.51 10.36 6.94
C GLN A 9 -6.76 10.65 6.09
N LYS A 10 -6.65 10.54 4.75
CA LYS A 10 -7.76 10.73 3.84
C LYS A 10 -8.71 9.52 3.80
N GLY A 11 -8.30 8.35 4.31
CA GLY A 11 -9.12 7.13 4.34
C GLY A 11 -9.20 6.38 3.01
N VAL A 12 -8.28 6.65 2.08
CA VAL A 12 -8.24 6.06 0.73
C VAL A 12 -6.92 5.32 0.44
N THR A 13 -6.12 5.07 1.47
CA THR A 13 -4.83 4.36 1.40
C THR A 13 -4.89 3.12 2.26
N PHE A 14 -4.31 2.04 1.78
CA PHE A 14 -4.18 0.78 2.49
C PHE A 14 -2.73 0.32 2.49
N ASP A 15 -2.30 -0.21 3.63
CA ASP A 15 -1.06 -0.97 3.76
C ASP A 15 -1.43 -2.45 3.88
N LEU A 16 -0.94 -3.29 2.97
CA LEU A 16 -1.33 -4.70 2.90
C LEU A 16 -0.23 -5.61 2.36
N THR A 17 -0.36 -6.89 2.71
CA THR A 17 0.48 -8.01 2.24
C THR A 17 -0.42 -9.18 1.82
N LEU A 18 0.18 -10.23 1.30
CA LEU A 18 -0.50 -11.49 0.99
C LEU A 18 -0.31 -12.49 2.13
N CYS A 19 -1.34 -13.29 2.39
CA CYS A 19 -1.24 -14.46 3.26
C CYS A 19 -1.67 -15.73 2.50
N ASP A 20 -1.15 -16.89 2.92
CA ASP A 20 -1.68 -18.18 2.51
C ASP A 20 -3.03 -18.48 3.18
N SER A 21 -3.63 -19.63 2.86
CA SER A 21 -4.93 -20.04 3.40
C SER A 21 -4.91 -20.31 4.91
N ASP A 22 -3.73 -20.55 5.49
CA ASP A 22 -3.55 -20.79 6.91
C ASP A 22 -3.26 -19.47 7.66
N GLY A 23 -3.19 -18.34 6.94
CA GLY A 23 -2.96 -17.00 7.48
C GLY A 23 -1.49 -16.63 7.63
N ASN A 24 -0.56 -17.41 7.08
CA ASN A 24 0.86 -17.06 7.12
C ASN A 24 1.16 -16.02 6.06
N GLU A 25 1.83 -14.93 6.45
CA GLU A 25 2.28 -13.91 5.51
C GLU A 25 3.27 -14.49 4.50
N LEU A 26 3.08 -14.12 3.23
CA LEU A 26 4.00 -14.48 2.17
C LEU A 26 5.20 -13.54 2.17
N GLU A 27 6.38 -14.10 1.90
CA GLU A 27 7.64 -13.34 1.88
C GLU A 27 7.60 -12.22 0.83
N MET A 28 7.94 -11.01 1.28
CA MET A 28 8.13 -9.81 0.46
C MET A 28 9.57 -9.31 0.62
N GLN A 29 9.97 -8.30 -0.17
CA GLN A 29 11.37 -7.84 -0.18
C GLN A 29 11.83 -7.22 1.15
N THR A 30 10.89 -6.73 1.95
CA THR A 30 11.10 -6.26 3.33
C THR A 30 9.87 -6.57 4.18
N PRO A 31 9.96 -6.51 5.52
CA PRO A 31 8.79 -6.32 6.37
C PRO A 31 8.06 -5.00 6.07
N PHE A 32 6.84 -4.86 6.61
CA PHE A 32 6.16 -3.56 6.73
C PHE A 32 7.03 -2.54 7.50
N ASP A 33 6.80 -1.26 7.24
CA ASP A 33 7.46 -0.13 7.90
C ASP A 33 9.00 -0.12 7.78
N ASP A 34 9.55 -0.84 6.79
CA ASP A 34 10.95 -0.69 6.39
C ASP A 34 11.11 0.57 5.54
N PHE A 35 11.49 1.68 6.16
CA PHE A 35 11.68 2.96 5.46
C PHE A 35 13.04 3.09 4.75
N THR A 36 13.72 1.97 4.46
CA THR A 36 14.94 1.98 3.64
C THR A 36 14.61 1.82 2.16
N SER A 37 15.59 2.07 1.29
CA SER A 37 15.42 1.87 -0.16
C SER A 37 15.20 0.40 -0.55
N ALA A 38 15.25 -0.54 0.40
CA ALA A 38 14.89 -1.94 0.17
C ALA A 38 13.38 -2.13 -0.01
N ALA A 39 12.55 -1.24 0.56
CA ALA A 39 11.09 -1.32 0.44
C ALA A 39 10.54 -0.77 -0.88
N HIS A 40 11.37 -0.05 -1.65
CA HIS A 40 10.97 0.53 -2.92
C HIS A 40 10.47 -0.55 -3.89
N ARG A 41 9.51 -0.18 -4.74
CA ARG A 41 8.87 -1.10 -5.68
C ARG A 41 9.79 -1.58 -6.79
N ASP A 42 10.86 -0.84 -7.08
CA ASP A 42 11.88 -1.21 -8.05
C ASP A 42 13.10 -1.92 -7.42
N HIS A 43 13.08 -2.16 -6.10
CA HIS A 43 14.16 -2.86 -5.43
C HIS A 43 14.31 -4.30 -5.96
N PRO A 44 15.54 -4.79 -6.19
CA PRO A 44 15.75 -6.16 -6.63
C PRO A 44 15.13 -7.19 -5.67
N ARG A 45 14.35 -8.12 -6.23
CA ARG A 45 13.68 -9.19 -5.48
C ARG A 45 14.26 -10.56 -5.82
N THR A 46 14.12 -11.50 -4.90
CA THR A 46 14.25 -12.92 -5.24
C THR A 46 13.09 -13.35 -6.16
N ALA A 47 13.21 -14.48 -6.85
CA ALA A 47 12.14 -14.96 -7.73
C ALA A 47 10.81 -15.21 -6.98
N THR A 48 10.88 -15.63 -5.72
CA THR A 48 9.71 -15.85 -4.86
C THR A 48 9.05 -14.52 -4.48
N GLN A 49 9.86 -13.57 -3.98
CA GLN A 49 9.38 -12.23 -3.62
C GLN A 49 8.78 -11.50 -4.82
N GLU A 50 9.40 -11.60 -6.00
CA GLU A 50 8.87 -11.01 -7.23
C GLU A 50 7.51 -11.61 -7.60
N LYS A 51 7.36 -12.93 -7.50
CA LYS A 51 6.06 -13.57 -7.74
C LYS A 51 4.99 -13.06 -6.77
N HIS A 52 5.29 -12.95 -5.48
CA HIS A 52 4.33 -12.46 -4.48
C HIS A 52 4.00 -10.98 -4.69
N TYR A 53 5.00 -10.15 -4.93
CA TYR A 53 4.82 -8.74 -5.26
C TYR A 53 3.90 -8.57 -6.48
N GLN A 54 4.15 -9.30 -7.58
CA GLN A 54 3.32 -9.20 -8.78
C GLN A 54 1.86 -9.65 -8.55
N ILE A 55 1.63 -10.66 -7.70
CA ILE A 55 0.26 -11.07 -7.35
C ILE A 55 -0.45 -9.93 -6.61
N LEU A 56 0.22 -9.32 -5.62
CA LEU A 56 -0.33 -8.21 -4.86
C LEU A 56 -0.61 -7.00 -5.75
N ASP A 57 0.40 -6.57 -6.51
CA ASP A 57 0.36 -5.37 -7.35
C ASP A 57 -0.75 -5.48 -8.40
N GLN A 58 -0.81 -6.60 -9.13
CA GLN A 58 -1.83 -6.83 -10.15
C GLN A 58 -3.24 -6.94 -9.55
N ALA A 59 -3.38 -7.55 -8.37
CA ALA A 59 -4.68 -7.62 -7.69
C ALA A 59 -5.17 -6.23 -7.27
N MET A 60 -4.27 -5.38 -6.76
CA MET A 60 -4.59 -4.02 -6.35
C MET A 60 -4.88 -3.11 -7.55
N GLU A 61 -4.10 -3.21 -8.63
CA GLU A 61 -4.38 -2.51 -9.89
C GLU A 61 -5.74 -2.89 -10.47
N ALA A 62 -6.05 -4.20 -10.51
CA ALA A 62 -7.34 -4.69 -10.98
C ALA A 62 -8.51 -4.23 -10.09
N ALA A 63 -8.25 -3.97 -8.82
CA ALA A 63 -9.22 -3.44 -7.86
C ALA A 63 -9.34 -1.90 -7.88
N GLY A 64 -8.59 -1.20 -8.75
CA GLY A 64 -8.66 0.25 -8.87
C GLY A 64 -7.75 1.02 -7.92
N PHE A 65 -6.66 0.39 -7.45
CA PHE A 65 -5.64 1.02 -6.63
C PHE A 65 -4.32 1.16 -7.41
N PHE A 66 -3.47 2.09 -6.98
CA PHE A 66 -2.11 2.24 -7.50
C PHE A 66 -1.11 2.34 -6.36
N GLY A 67 0.11 1.87 -6.61
CA GLY A 67 1.15 1.75 -5.60
C GLY A 67 1.98 3.01 -5.39
N TYR A 68 2.36 3.30 -4.14
CA TYR A 68 3.38 4.30 -3.84
C TYR A 68 4.79 3.76 -4.13
N GLU A 69 5.59 4.50 -4.91
CA GLU A 69 6.88 4.03 -5.44
C GLU A 69 7.89 3.57 -4.37
N ASN A 70 7.89 4.20 -3.19
CA ASN A 70 8.89 3.95 -2.16
C ASN A 70 8.49 2.87 -1.15
N GLU A 71 7.23 2.42 -1.16
CA GLU A 71 6.68 1.46 -0.19
C GLU A 71 5.82 0.43 -0.93
N TRP A 72 6.28 -0.81 -0.99
CA TRP A 72 5.61 -1.86 -1.76
C TRP A 72 4.23 -2.26 -1.25
N TRP A 73 3.94 -1.94 0.01
CA TRP A 73 2.68 -2.25 0.67
C TRP A 73 1.65 -1.12 0.62
N ASP A 74 2.06 0.15 0.35
CA ASP A 74 1.16 1.32 0.31
C ASP A 74 0.47 1.38 -1.06
N TYR A 75 -0.86 1.27 -1.05
CA TYR A 75 -1.73 1.39 -2.21
C TYR A 75 -2.81 2.43 -1.99
N ARG A 76 -3.17 3.16 -3.04
CA ARG A 76 -4.10 4.30 -3.01
C ARG A 76 -5.19 4.15 -4.04
N ASP A 77 -6.39 4.54 -3.66
CA ASP A 77 -7.53 4.54 -4.58
C ASP A 77 -7.27 5.47 -5.78
N THR A 78 -7.46 4.96 -7.00
CA THR A 78 -7.31 5.76 -8.23
C THR A 78 -8.32 6.90 -8.34
N GLN A 79 -9.45 6.80 -7.63
CA GLN A 79 -10.49 7.83 -7.53
C GLN A 79 -10.29 8.76 -6.33
N MET A 80 -9.11 8.75 -5.69
CA MET A 80 -8.84 9.57 -4.49
C MET A 80 -9.20 11.05 -4.66
N ASP A 81 -9.07 11.62 -5.85
CA ASP A 81 -9.37 13.04 -6.12
C ASP A 81 -10.88 13.38 -6.09
N ASP A 82 -11.76 12.38 -6.17
CA ASP A 82 -13.21 12.55 -6.05
C ASP A 82 -13.65 12.86 -4.61
N TYR A 83 -12.77 12.63 -3.65
CA TYR A 83 -13.02 12.84 -2.22
C TYR A 83 -12.06 13.89 -1.66
N ALA A 84 -12.58 14.87 -0.92
CA ALA A 84 -11.73 15.76 -0.14
C ALA A 84 -11.31 15.06 1.17
N PRO A 85 -10.14 15.38 1.76
CA PRO A 85 -9.82 14.96 3.12
C PRO A 85 -10.94 15.40 4.06
N ALA A 86 -11.62 14.44 4.69
CA ALA A 86 -12.59 14.73 5.72
C ALA A 86 -11.85 15.09 7.00
N ALA A 87 -12.16 16.26 7.58
CA ALA A 87 -11.80 16.52 8.96
C ALA A 87 -12.84 15.82 9.84
N ALA A 88 -12.44 14.76 10.53
CA ALA A 88 -13.26 14.24 11.61
C ALA A 88 -13.20 15.23 12.79
N ASP A 89 -14.34 15.79 13.20
CA ASP A 89 -14.43 16.46 14.50
C ASP A 89 -14.58 15.37 15.57
N PRO A 90 -13.60 15.20 16.47
CA PRO A 90 -13.65 14.17 17.50
C PRO A 90 -14.75 14.40 18.54
N ASN A 91 -15.57 15.46 18.43
CA ASN A 91 -16.73 15.71 19.30
C ASN A 91 -18.08 15.62 18.59
N ASP A 92 -18.12 15.25 17.30
CA ASP A 92 -19.35 15.08 16.53
C ASP A 92 -19.85 13.63 16.65
N PHE A 93 -20.49 13.34 17.80
CA PHE A 93 -21.17 12.07 18.12
C PHE A 93 -22.52 12.30 18.82
#